data_AF-A0A7S1X8J4-F1
#
_entry.id   AF-A0A7S1X8J4-F1
#
_cell.length_a   1.000
_cell.length_b   1.000
_cell.length_c   1.000
_cell.angle_alpha   90.00
_cell.angle_beta   90.00
_cell.angle_gamma   90.00
#
_symmetry.space_group_name_H-M   'P 1'
#
loop_
_entity.id
_entity.type
_entity.pdbx_description
1 polymer ?
#
loop_
_entity_poly.entity_id
_entity_poly.type
_entity_poly.pdbx_seq_one_letter_code
_entity_poly.pdbx_strand_id
1 'polypeptide(L)'
;FKKFVPLVHALRNPGMRGRHWDQLSEELGIDLHPGPDFTLAKAEQMGLLEHIDLITKISEVAGKEYAIETALDKMQNEWAEVELMVLEYRETGTFVIKVEEQVTQMLDDNIVMTQSMSFSPYKKPFEERIMKWEQQLNLVSEILDEWLALQRQWMYLEPIFSSEDIMQQLPLEGKRFASVDRMWRKVLQNAKLNPLVLRVCNSNKLLDQFVEGNKLLDSVQKGLSDYLETKRLAFSRFFFLSNDELLQILSQAK
;
A
#
# COMPACT_ATOMS: atom_id res chain seq x y z
N PHE A 1 14.63 4.81 -48.69
CA PHE A 1 14.69 4.02 -47.45
C PHE A 1 15.03 4.87 -46.22
N LYS A 2 16.22 5.50 -46.11
CA LYS A 2 16.58 6.36 -44.95
C LYS A 2 15.53 7.45 -44.61
N LYS A 3 14.94 8.10 -45.62
CA LYS A 3 13.89 9.12 -45.45
C LYS A 3 12.60 8.62 -44.75
N PHE A 4 12.32 7.32 -44.83
CA PHE A 4 11.10 6.73 -44.25
C PHE A 4 11.30 6.19 -42.83
N VAL A 5 12.53 6.10 -42.34
CA VAL A 5 12.82 5.50 -41.03
C VAL A 5 12.09 6.24 -39.89
N PRO A 6 12.09 7.59 -39.82
CA PRO A 6 11.35 8.31 -38.78
C PRO A 6 9.84 8.06 -38.87
N LEU A 7 9.29 8.02 -40.09
CA LEU A 7 7.88 7.76 -40.32
C LEU A 7 7.47 6.36 -39.84
N VAL A 8 8.28 5.34 -40.16
CA VAL A 8 8.03 3.97 -39.70
C VAL A 8 8.13 3.88 -38.18
N HIS A 9 9.11 4.54 -37.57
CA HIS A 9 9.25 4.57 -36.12
C HIS A 9 8.03 5.21 -35.44
N ALA A 10 7.53 6.31 -35.98
CA ALA A 10 6.38 7.02 -35.44
C ALA A 10 5.09 6.18 -35.58
N LEU A 11 4.82 5.67 -36.79
CA LEU A 11 3.62 4.88 -37.07
C LEU A 11 3.60 3.53 -36.34
N ARG A 12 4.77 2.96 -36.02
CA ARG A 12 4.90 1.68 -35.31
C ARG A 12 5.15 1.83 -33.81
N ASN A 13 4.97 3.03 -33.26
CA ASN A 13 5.09 3.23 -31.83
C ASN A 13 4.06 2.35 -31.09
N PRO A 14 4.47 1.51 -30.13
CA PRO A 14 3.57 0.59 -29.43
C PRO A 14 2.46 1.30 -28.64
N GLY A 15 2.62 2.59 -28.37
CA GLY A 15 1.59 3.43 -27.76
C GLY A 15 0.48 3.89 -28.69
N MET A 16 0.62 3.68 -30.00
CA MET A 16 -0.44 4.02 -30.94
C MET A 16 -1.72 3.20 -30.62
N ARG A 17 -2.85 3.89 -30.59
CA ARG A 17 -4.19 3.38 -30.24
C ARG A 17 -5.19 4.07 -31.17
N GLY A 18 -6.42 3.56 -31.24
CA GLY A 18 -7.49 4.14 -32.09
C GLY A 18 -7.55 5.66 -32.01
N ARG A 19 -7.63 6.22 -30.80
CA ARG A 19 -7.62 7.68 -30.55
C ARG A 19 -6.51 8.47 -31.25
N HIS A 20 -5.30 7.91 -31.35
CA HIS A 20 -4.15 8.56 -32.00
C HIS A 20 -4.29 8.51 -33.53
N TRP A 21 -4.82 7.40 -34.05
CA TRP A 21 -5.12 7.23 -35.47
C TRP A 21 -6.30 8.12 -35.90
N ASP A 22 -7.33 8.23 -35.08
CA ASP A 22 -8.45 9.14 -35.28
C ASP A 22 -7.97 10.60 -35.34
N GLN A 23 -7.13 11.01 -34.38
CA GLN A 23 -6.54 12.35 -34.36
C GLN A 23 -5.68 12.62 -35.59
N LEU A 24 -4.83 11.66 -35.99
CA LEU A 24 -4.05 11.78 -37.22
C LEU A 24 -4.94 11.92 -38.44
N SER A 25 -6.03 11.14 -38.49
CA SER A 25 -6.93 11.15 -39.64
C SER A 25 -7.67 12.48 -39.78
N GLU A 26 -8.10 13.05 -38.65
CA GLU A 26 -8.76 14.35 -38.59
C GLU A 26 -7.80 15.50 -38.98
N GLU A 27 -6.59 15.53 -38.42
CA GLU A 27 -5.63 16.60 -38.69
C GLU A 27 -5.03 16.54 -40.11
N LEU A 28 -4.92 15.34 -40.69
CA LEU A 28 -4.43 15.15 -42.06
C LEU A 28 -5.55 15.22 -43.12
N GLY A 29 -6.81 15.07 -42.73
CA GLY A 29 -7.94 14.92 -43.65
C GLY A 29 -7.87 13.62 -44.48
N ILE A 30 -7.19 12.60 -43.96
CA ILE A 30 -6.95 11.31 -44.62
C ILE A 30 -7.40 10.22 -43.66
N ASP A 31 -8.25 9.29 -44.08
CA ASP A 31 -8.58 8.13 -43.25
C ASP A 31 -7.34 7.23 -43.10
N LEU A 32 -6.72 7.30 -41.91
CA LEU A 32 -5.45 6.65 -41.60
C LEU A 32 -5.63 5.64 -40.46
N HIS A 33 -6.12 4.47 -40.82
CA HIS A 33 -6.18 3.29 -39.95
C HIS A 33 -5.31 2.17 -40.52
N PRO A 34 -4.04 2.03 -40.07
CA PRO A 34 -3.15 1.04 -40.64
C PRO A 34 -3.60 -0.38 -40.30
N GLY A 35 -4.23 -1.02 -41.28
CA GLY A 35 -4.53 -2.45 -41.27
C GLY A 35 -3.35 -3.32 -41.71
N PRO A 36 -3.53 -4.66 -41.76
CA PRO A 36 -2.50 -5.60 -42.21
C PRO A 36 -2.00 -5.34 -43.64
N ASP A 37 -2.80 -4.65 -44.45
CA ASP A 37 -2.55 -4.30 -45.84
C ASP A 37 -1.91 -2.90 -46.03
N PHE A 38 -1.61 -2.19 -44.93
CA PHE A 38 -0.92 -0.91 -44.97
C PHE A 38 0.56 -1.09 -45.32
N THR A 39 1.03 -0.44 -46.39
CA THR A 39 2.40 -0.57 -46.90
C THR A 39 3.09 0.78 -46.98
N LEU A 40 4.43 0.77 -47.00
CA LEU A 40 5.23 1.98 -47.23
C LEU A 40 4.88 2.69 -48.55
N ALA A 41 4.51 1.94 -49.59
CA ALA A 41 4.06 2.50 -50.85
C ALA A 41 2.75 3.27 -50.70
N LYS A 42 1.78 2.72 -49.94
CA LYS A 42 0.54 3.44 -49.59
C LYS A 42 0.84 4.70 -48.77
N ALA A 43 1.75 4.61 -47.80
CA ALA A 43 2.18 5.77 -47.01
C ALA A 43 2.81 6.89 -47.86
N GLU A 44 3.60 6.54 -48.89
CA GLU A 44 4.15 7.52 -49.83
C GLU A 44 3.08 8.11 -50.75
N GLN A 45 2.14 7.29 -51.25
CA GLN A 45 0.99 7.75 -52.05
C GLN A 45 0.06 8.69 -51.29
N MET A 46 -0.07 8.48 -49.98
CA MET A 46 -0.85 9.34 -49.07
C MET A 46 -0.08 10.60 -48.64
N GLY A 47 1.14 10.82 -49.12
CA GLY A 47 1.91 12.03 -48.79
C GLY A 47 2.36 12.13 -47.33
N LEU A 48 2.34 11.02 -46.57
CA LEU A 48 2.59 11.06 -45.11
C LEU A 48 3.99 11.59 -44.74
N LEU A 49 4.96 11.51 -45.65
CA LEU A 49 6.29 12.10 -45.47
C LEU A 49 6.26 13.63 -45.33
N GLU A 50 5.31 14.31 -45.98
CA GLU A 50 5.17 15.77 -45.93
C GLU A 50 4.62 16.22 -44.57
N HIS A 51 3.94 15.32 -43.85
CA HIS A 51 3.35 15.55 -42.54
C HIS A 51 4.13 14.88 -41.41
N ILE A 52 5.41 14.55 -41.64
CA ILE A 52 6.24 13.78 -40.70
C ILE A 52 6.31 14.43 -39.30
N ASP A 53 6.36 15.75 -39.22
CA ASP A 53 6.47 16.47 -37.95
C ASP A 53 5.21 16.28 -37.10
N LEU A 54 4.04 16.33 -37.72
CA LEU A 54 2.76 16.08 -37.05
C LEU A 54 2.64 14.63 -36.60
N ILE A 55 2.97 13.69 -37.49
CA ILE A 55 2.92 12.25 -37.18
C ILE A 55 3.87 11.91 -36.02
N THR A 56 5.07 12.48 -36.04
CA THR A 56 6.07 12.31 -34.98
C THR A 56 5.55 12.88 -33.67
N LYS A 57 4.96 14.08 -33.67
CA LYS A 57 4.38 14.70 -32.48
C LYS A 57 3.27 13.85 -31.84
N ILE A 58 2.33 13.32 -32.63
CA ILE A 58 1.25 12.46 -32.11
C ILE A 58 1.82 11.12 -31.62
N SER A 59 2.78 10.54 -32.35
CA SER A 59 3.50 9.34 -31.90
C SER A 59 4.23 9.58 -30.57
N GLU A 60 4.85 10.74 -30.37
CA GLU A 60 5.53 11.05 -29.10
C GLU A 60 4.55 11.08 -27.94
N VAL A 61 3.38 11.72 -28.11
CA VAL A 61 2.28 11.68 -27.12
C VAL A 61 1.88 10.24 -26.82
N ALA A 62 1.62 9.44 -27.86
CA ALA A 62 1.27 8.03 -27.73
C ALA A 62 2.34 7.23 -26.97
N GLY A 63 3.62 7.50 -27.23
CA GLY A 63 4.74 6.87 -26.52
C GLY A 63 4.78 7.25 -25.03
N LYS A 64 4.47 8.50 -24.67
CA LYS A 64 4.39 8.93 -23.26
C LYS A 64 3.20 8.33 -22.54
N GLU A 65 2.05 8.24 -23.20
CA GLU A 65 0.87 7.54 -22.68
C GLU A 65 1.16 6.05 -22.44
N TYR A 66 1.83 5.39 -23.38
CA TYR A 66 2.21 3.98 -23.25
C TYR A 66 3.17 3.71 -22.10
N ALA A 67 4.09 4.65 -21.82
CA ALA A 67 4.98 4.53 -20.67
C ALA A 67 4.20 4.54 -19.34
N ILE A 68 3.15 5.37 -19.22
CA ILE A 68 2.25 5.40 -18.06
C ILE A 68 1.48 4.07 -17.95
N GLU A 69 0.89 3.60 -19.05
CA GLU A 69 0.15 2.34 -19.10
C GLU A 69 1.03 1.15 -18.65
N THR A 70 2.21 1.04 -19.24
CA THR A 70 3.16 -0.05 -18.95
C THR A 70 3.65 0.00 -17.50
N ALA A 71 3.89 1.20 -16.96
CA ALA A 71 4.27 1.36 -15.56
C ALA A 71 3.16 0.92 -14.60
N LEU A 72 1.92 1.33 -14.86
CA LEU A 72 0.76 0.90 -14.06
C LEU A 72 0.55 -0.62 -14.14
N ASP A 73 0.60 -1.20 -15.33
CA ASP A 73 0.48 -2.64 -15.53
C ASP A 73 1.55 -3.40 -14.74
N LYS A 74 2.81 -2.94 -14.83
CA LYS A 74 3.93 -3.55 -14.11
C LYS A 74 3.69 -3.53 -12.60
N MET A 75 3.40 -2.36 -12.02
CA MET A 75 3.16 -2.24 -10.58
C MET A 75 1.99 -3.11 -10.13
N GLN A 76 0.87 -3.11 -10.86
CA GLN A 76 -0.30 -3.89 -10.49
C GLN A 76 -0.03 -5.40 -10.53
N ASN A 77 0.75 -5.86 -11.51
CA ASN A 77 1.15 -7.26 -11.61
C ASN A 77 2.11 -7.67 -10.49
N GLU A 78 3.08 -6.81 -10.14
CA GLU A 78 3.99 -7.06 -9.02
C GLU A 78 3.23 -7.24 -7.71
N TRP A 79 2.23 -6.39 -7.46
CA TRP A 79 1.40 -6.46 -6.25
C TRP A 79 0.41 -7.62 -6.21
N ALA A 80 0.14 -8.29 -7.33
CA ALA A 80 -0.84 -9.37 -7.41
C ALA A 80 -0.46 -10.60 -6.57
N GLU A 81 0.83 -10.81 -6.33
CA GLU A 81 1.39 -11.98 -5.62
C GLU A 81 2.00 -11.63 -4.26
N VAL A 82 1.91 -10.37 -3.82
CA VAL A 82 2.52 -9.93 -2.56
C VAL A 82 1.67 -10.38 -1.37
N GLU A 83 2.24 -11.21 -0.51
CA GLU A 83 1.60 -11.78 0.67
C GLU A 83 2.19 -11.25 1.97
N LEU A 84 1.33 -11.07 2.99
CA LEU A 84 1.73 -10.83 4.36
C LEU A 84 2.25 -12.13 4.98
N MET A 85 3.42 -12.06 5.62
CA MET A 85 3.92 -13.17 6.42
C MET A 85 3.21 -13.18 7.77
N VAL A 86 2.30 -14.13 7.96
CA VAL A 86 1.54 -14.31 9.21
C VAL A 86 2.15 -15.45 10.02
N LEU A 87 2.73 -15.13 11.18
CA LEU A 87 3.50 -16.05 12.02
C LEU A 87 2.80 -16.30 13.35
N GLU A 88 2.93 -17.52 13.88
CA GLU A 88 2.43 -17.84 15.23
C GLU A 88 3.18 -17.04 16.30
N TYR A 89 2.43 -16.49 17.25
CA TYR A 89 3.00 -15.70 18.35
C TYR A 89 2.99 -16.49 19.66
N ARG A 90 4.15 -17.07 20.01
CA ARG A 90 4.35 -17.84 21.25
C ARG A 90 3.24 -18.89 21.44
N GLU A 91 2.82 -19.15 22.68
CA GLU A 91 1.73 -20.07 23.03
C GLU A 91 0.38 -19.35 23.24
N THR A 92 0.18 -18.19 22.58
CA THR A 92 -1.02 -17.35 22.77
C THR A 92 -2.23 -17.79 21.95
N GLY A 93 -2.04 -18.71 21.00
CA GLY A 93 -3.06 -19.16 20.06
C GLY A 93 -3.47 -18.09 19.02
N THR A 94 -2.66 -17.06 18.82
CA THR A 94 -2.83 -16.06 17.76
C THR A 94 -1.53 -15.84 16.97
N PHE A 95 -1.56 -14.89 16.05
CA PHE A 95 -0.48 -14.61 15.12
C PHE A 95 0.09 -13.19 15.31
N VAL A 96 1.13 -12.89 14.55
CA VAL A 96 1.67 -11.55 14.27
C VAL A 96 2.02 -11.49 12.80
N ILE A 97 2.06 -10.28 12.22
CA ILE A 97 2.57 -10.08 10.88
C ILE A 97 4.05 -9.72 10.91
N LYS A 98 4.76 -10.15 9.87
CA LYS A 98 6.07 -9.63 9.49
C LYS A 98 5.97 -9.06 8.09
N VAL A 99 6.35 -7.81 7.94
CA VAL A 99 6.47 -7.16 6.63
C VAL A 99 7.95 -7.15 6.27
N GLU A 100 8.28 -7.67 5.10
CA GLU A 100 9.66 -7.64 4.61
C GLU A 100 10.03 -6.23 4.17
N GLU A 101 11.28 -5.83 4.42
CA GLU A 101 11.79 -4.50 4.05
C GLU A 101 11.63 -4.21 2.56
N GLN A 102 11.77 -5.24 1.71
CA GLN A 102 11.55 -5.13 0.27
C GLN A 102 10.10 -4.76 -0.07
N VAL A 103 9.10 -5.25 0.68
CA VAL A 103 7.69 -4.91 0.46
C VAL A 103 7.43 -3.45 0.83
N THR A 104 7.99 -2.97 1.94
CA THR A 104 7.90 -1.56 2.34
C THR A 104 8.57 -0.65 1.32
N GLN A 105 9.79 -0.96 0.88
CA GLN A 105 10.50 -0.19 -0.14
C GLN A 105 9.71 -0.14 -1.46
N MET A 106 9.18 -1.28 -1.91
CA MET A 106 8.34 -1.35 -3.11
C MET A 106 7.06 -0.52 -2.99
N LEU A 107 6.45 -0.47 -1.81
CA LEU A 107 5.28 0.38 -1.55
C LEU A 107 5.62 1.86 -1.69
N ASP A 108 6.68 2.32 -1.04
CA ASP A 108 7.12 3.71 -1.11
C ASP A 108 7.49 4.12 -2.54
N ASP A 109 8.25 3.28 -3.24
CA ASP A 109 8.64 3.52 -4.63
C ASP A 109 7.42 3.61 -5.56
N ASN A 110 6.46 2.69 -5.40
CA ASN A 110 5.25 2.69 -6.22
C ASN A 110 4.31 3.85 -5.89
N ILE A 111 4.25 4.33 -4.65
CA ILE A 111 3.52 5.55 -4.28
C ILE A 111 4.14 6.76 -5.00
N VAL A 112 5.46 6.94 -4.90
CA VAL A 112 6.17 8.05 -5.57
C VAL A 112 6.02 7.98 -7.09
N MET A 113 6.12 6.78 -7.67
CA MET A 113 5.95 6.58 -9.12
C MET A 113 4.52 6.92 -9.55
N THR A 114 3.52 6.49 -8.80
CA THR A 114 2.10 6.78 -9.08
C THR A 114 1.81 8.28 -8.99
N GLN A 115 2.37 8.95 -7.98
CA GLN A 115 2.27 10.39 -7.81
C GLN A 115 2.95 11.15 -8.97
N SER A 116 4.10 10.68 -9.46
CA SER A 116 4.75 11.26 -10.64
C SER A 116 3.85 11.16 -11.88
N MET A 117 3.20 10.01 -12.09
CA MET A 117 2.25 9.82 -13.19
C MET A 117 1.01 10.71 -13.05
N SER A 118 0.54 10.98 -11.83
CA SER A 118 -0.62 11.84 -11.57
C SER A 118 -0.37 13.32 -11.91
N PHE A 119 0.89 13.74 -12.01
CA PHE A 119 1.29 15.06 -12.52
C PHE A 119 1.62 15.10 -14.01
N SER A 120 1.66 13.96 -14.69
CA SER A 120 1.97 13.91 -16.11
C SER A 120 0.90 14.59 -16.96
N PRO A 121 1.26 15.44 -17.95
CA PRO A 121 0.29 16.02 -18.88
C PRO A 121 -0.38 14.96 -19.78
N TYR A 122 0.20 13.76 -19.87
CA TYR A 122 -0.29 12.65 -20.69
C TYR A 122 -1.16 11.66 -19.90
N LYS A 123 -1.52 11.96 -18.64
CA LYS A 123 -2.27 11.05 -17.77
C LYS A 123 -3.73 10.84 -18.17
N LYS A 124 -4.30 11.76 -18.97
CA LYS A 124 -5.75 11.88 -19.16
C LYS A 124 -6.46 10.57 -19.49
N PRO A 125 -5.96 9.68 -20.38
CA PRO A 125 -6.61 8.39 -20.65
C PRO A 125 -6.60 7.41 -19.47
N PHE A 126 -5.73 7.62 -18.50
CA PHE A 126 -5.49 6.73 -17.35
C PHE A 126 -5.80 7.40 -16.01
N GLU A 127 -6.38 8.60 -16.00
CA GLU A 127 -6.53 9.43 -14.80
C GLU A 127 -7.30 8.70 -13.68
N GLU A 128 -8.43 8.09 -14.02
CA GLU A 128 -9.21 7.30 -13.06
C GLU A 128 -8.43 6.08 -12.53
N ARG A 129 -7.65 5.43 -13.41
CA ARG A 129 -6.86 4.25 -13.05
C ARG A 129 -5.71 4.63 -12.11
N ILE A 130 -5.01 5.72 -12.39
CA ILE A 130 -3.95 6.28 -11.54
C ILE A 130 -4.53 6.66 -10.19
N MET A 131 -5.65 7.39 -10.15
CA MET A 131 -6.28 7.83 -8.92
C MET A 131 -6.69 6.65 -8.03
N LYS A 132 -7.33 5.62 -8.60
CA LYS A 132 -7.71 4.42 -7.84
C LYS A 132 -6.49 3.68 -7.29
N TRP A 133 -5.44 3.58 -8.10
CA TRP A 133 -4.20 2.91 -7.70
C TRP A 133 -3.48 3.67 -6.58
N GLU A 134 -3.38 5.00 -6.70
CA GLU A 134 -2.82 5.89 -5.68
C GLU A 134 -3.57 5.76 -4.35
N GLN A 135 -4.91 5.81 -4.39
CA GLN A 135 -5.74 5.62 -3.19
C GLN A 135 -5.53 4.24 -2.56
N GLN A 136 -5.41 3.20 -3.37
CA GLN A 136 -5.20 1.84 -2.88
C GLN A 136 -3.83 1.70 -2.20
N LEU A 137 -2.76 2.20 -2.81
CA LEU A 137 -1.41 2.14 -2.23
C LEU A 137 -1.30 2.97 -0.93
N ASN A 138 -1.86 4.18 -0.91
CA ASN A 138 -1.88 5.01 0.30
C ASN A 138 -2.65 4.33 1.44
N LEU A 139 -3.81 3.74 1.15
CA LEU A 139 -4.58 2.99 2.14
C LEU A 139 -3.81 1.78 2.67
N VAL A 140 -3.08 1.06 1.81
CA VAL A 140 -2.22 -0.05 2.22
C VAL A 140 -1.13 0.46 3.17
N SER A 141 -0.47 1.58 2.84
CA SER A 141 0.57 2.20 3.69
C SER A 141 0.03 2.55 5.07
N GLU A 142 -1.08 3.30 5.13
CA GLU A 142 -1.69 3.72 6.39
C GLU A 142 -2.11 2.52 7.25
N ILE A 143 -2.69 1.48 6.63
CA ILE A 143 -3.08 0.26 7.34
C ILE A 143 -1.85 -0.47 7.90
N LEU A 144 -0.77 -0.60 7.13
CA LEU A 144 0.44 -1.28 7.60
C LEU A 144 1.10 -0.52 8.76
N ASP A 145 1.17 0.81 8.69
CA ASP A 145 1.73 1.64 9.76
C ASP A 145 0.95 1.48 11.08
N GLU A 146 -0.38 1.64 11.01
CA GLU A 146 -1.26 1.50 12.18
C GLU A 146 -1.27 0.06 12.72
N TRP A 147 -1.24 -0.95 11.84
CA TRP A 147 -1.17 -2.35 12.23
C TRP A 147 0.16 -2.64 12.95
N LEU A 148 1.30 -2.24 12.38
CA LEU A 148 2.60 -2.49 13.00
C LEU A 148 2.74 -1.72 14.33
N ALA A 149 2.17 -0.52 14.44
CA ALA A 149 2.09 0.21 15.71
C ALA A 149 1.27 -0.57 16.76
N LEU A 150 0.08 -1.02 16.38
CA LEU A 150 -0.80 -1.79 17.26
C LEU A 150 -0.13 -3.09 17.70
N GLN A 151 0.54 -3.78 16.77
CA GLN A 151 1.26 -5.02 17.03
C GLN A 151 2.32 -4.82 18.11
N ARG A 152 3.15 -3.77 18.00
CA ARG A 152 4.21 -3.49 18.98
C ARG A 152 3.63 -3.27 20.38
N GLN A 153 2.57 -2.47 20.48
CA GLN A 153 1.90 -2.21 21.76
C GLN A 153 1.23 -3.48 22.32
N TRP A 154 0.52 -4.23 21.47
CA TRP A 154 -0.16 -5.45 21.86
C TRP A 154 0.85 -6.51 22.35
N MET A 155 1.98 -6.70 21.66
CA MET A 155 3.03 -7.65 22.07
C MET A 155 3.65 -7.30 23.42
N TYR A 156 3.72 -6.01 23.77
CA TYR A 156 4.19 -5.55 25.09
C TYR A 156 3.14 -5.81 26.18
N LEU A 157 1.87 -5.49 25.90
CA LEU A 157 0.78 -5.56 26.88
C LEU A 157 0.23 -6.98 27.09
N GLU A 158 0.29 -7.85 26.10
CA GLU A 158 -0.22 -9.23 26.15
C GLU A 158 0.33 -10.05 27.32
N PRO A 159 1.66 -10.16 27.53
CA PRO A 159 2.19 -10.92 28.66
C PRO A 159 1.84 -10.28 30.02
N ILE A 160 1.53 -8.98 30.06
CA ILE A 160 1.19 -8.27 31.30
C ILE A 160 -0.27 -8.53 31.68
N PHE A 161 -1.18 -8.38 30.72
CA PHE A 161 -2.63 -8.54 30.93
C PHE A 161 -3.12 -9.99 30.83
N SER A 162 -2.22 -10.94 30.57
CA SER A 162 -2.49 -12.38 30.78
C SER A 162 -2.40 -12.79 32.26
N SER A 163 -1.81 -11.96 33.13
CA SER A 163 -1.79 -12.19 34.58
C SER A 163 -3.15 -11.86 35.22
N GLU A 164 -3.74 -12.83 35.92
CA GLU A 164 -4.99 -12.63 36.66
C GLU A 164 -4.88 -11.53 37.73
N ASP A 165 -3.73 -11.43 38.39
CA ASP A 165 -3.50 -10.42 39.43
C ASP A 165 -3.51 -9.00 38.84
N ILE A 166 -2.85 -8.78 37.70
CA ILE A 166 -2.89 -7.49 37.00
C ILE A 166 -4.31 -7.18 36.54
N MET A 167 -5.04 -8.16 36.01
CA MET A 167 -6.43 -7.99 35.60
C MET A 167 -7.35 -7.59 36.76
N GLN A 168 -7.09 -8.06 37.99
CA GLN A 168 -7.85 -7.66 39.18
C GLN A 168 -7.49 -6.24 39.65
N GLN A 169 -6.22 -5.84 39.52
CA GLN A 169 -5.76 -4.49 39.91
C GLN A 169 -6.16 -3.42 38.89
N LEU A 170 -6.24 -3.77 37.60
CA LEU A 170 -6.53 -2.88 36.48
C LEU A 170 -7.72 -3.38 35.64
N PRO A 171 -8.94 -3.48 36.22
CA PRO A 171 -10.08 -4.10 35.54
C PRO A 171 -10.58 -3.29 34.34
N LEU A 172 -10.47 -1.96 34.38
CA LEU A 172 -10.89 -1.09 33.28
C LEU A 172 -9.96 -1.25 32.07
N GLU A 173 -8.65 -1.19 32.31
CA GLU A 173 -7.59 -1.36 31.32
C GLU A 173 -7.63 -2.79 30.77
N GLY A 174 -7.80 -3.80 31.62
CA GLY A 174 -7.96 -5.19 31.21
C GLY A 174 -9.14 -5.41 30.28
N LYS A 175 -10.28 -4.76 30.55
CA LYS A 175 -11.44 -4.81 29.65
C LYS A 175 -11.17 -4.15 28.29
N ARG A 176 -10.44 -3.03 28.26
CA ARG A 176 -10.03 -2.35 27.02
C ARG A 176 -9.06 -3.22 26.22
N PHE A 177 -8.04 -3.77 26.86
CA PHE A 177 -7.08 -4.69 26.25
C PHE A 177 -7.79 -5.90 25.64
N ALA A 178 -8.69 -6.56 26.39
CA ALA A 178 -9.44 -7.71 25.90
C ALA A 178 -10.33 -7.40 24.68
N SER A 179 -10.84 -6.17 24.58
CA SER A 179 -11.58 -5.71 23.40
C SER A 179 -10.69 -5.64 22.16
N VAL A 180 -9.50 -5.05 22.31
CA VAL A 180 -8.50 -4.96 21.24
C VAL A 180 -7.99 -6.36 20.87
N ASP A 181 -7.68 -7.21 21.84
CA ASP A 181 -7.22 -8.58 21.63
C ASP A 181 -8.21 -9.42 20.82
N ARG A 182 -9.52 -9.28 21.09
CA ARG A 182 -10.56 -9.96 20.31
C ARG A 182 -10.59 -9.49 18.85
N MET A 183 -10.46 -8.18 18.62
CA MET A 183 -10.38 -7.61 17.26
C MET A 183 -9.11 -8.11 16.55
N TRP A 184 -7.96 -8.03 17.23
CA TRP A 184 -6.65 -8.49 16.77
C TRP A 184 -6.69 -9.94 16.27
N ARG A 185 -7.18 -10.87 17.11
CA ARG A 185 -7.31 -12.30 16.77
C ARG A 185 -8.18 -12.52 15.54
N LYS A 186 -9.31 -11.81 15.44
CA LYS A 186 -10.22 -11.93 14.28
C LYS A 186 -9.54 -11.44 13.00
N VAL A 187 -8.85 -10.31 13.05
CA VAL A 187 -8.16 -9.74 11.88
C VAL A 187 -7.06 -10.68 11.41
N LEU A 188 -6.23 -11.19 12.31
CA LEU A 188 -5.13 -12.09 11.95
C LEU A 188 -5.58 -13.46 11.45
N GLN A 189 -6.69 -14.00 11.98
CA GLN A 189 -7.28 -15.21 11.41
C GLN A 189 -7.70 -14.99 9.95
N ASN A 190 -8.33 -13.85 9.65
CA ASN A 190 -8.70 -13.52 8.27
C ASN A 190 -7.47 -13.30 7.38
N ALA A 191 -6.45 -12.62 7.89
CA ALA A 191 -5.19 -12.39 7.17
C ALA A 191 -4.45 -13.70 6.88
N LYS A 192 -4.44 -14.66 7.84
CA LYS A 192 -3.87 -15.99 7.61
C LYS A 192 -4.59 -16.77 6.51
N LEU A 193 -5.91 -16.61 6.40
CA LEU A 193 -6.72 -17.28 5.37
C LEU A 193 -6.56 -16.63 3.99
N ASN A 194 -6.26 -15.33 3.92
CA ASN A 194 -6.12 -14.57 2.68
C ASN A 194 -4.95 -13.59 2.82
N PRO A 195 -3.69 -14.04 2.65
CA PRO A 195 -2.52 -13.25 3.03
C PRO A 195 -2.17 -12.12 2.05
N LEU A 196 -2.76 -12.08 0.85
CA LEU A 196 -2.48 -11.06 -0.15
C LEU A 196 -2.64 -9.64 0.42
N VAL A 197 -1.58 -8.83 0.39
CA VAL A 197 -1.54 -7.50 1.03
C VAL A 197 -2.69 -6.63 0.51
N LEU A 198 -2.87 -6.55 -0.80
CA LEU A 198 -3.93 -5.74 -1.42
C LEU A 198 -5.35 -6.23 -1.08
N ARG A 199 -5.51 -7.48 -0.62
CA ARG A 199 -6.80 -8.03 -0.22
C ARG A 199 -7.08 -7.83 1.26
N VAL A 200 -6.05 -7.89 2.10
CA VAL A 200 -6.17 -7.64 3.55
C VAL A 200 -6.32 -6.15 3.81
N CYS A 201 -5.45 -5.33 3.22
CA CYS A 201 -5.37 -3.89 3.43
C CYS A 201 -6.24 -3.12 2.43
N ASN A 202 -7.53 -3.47 2.32
CA ASN A 202 -8.42 -2.94 1.27
C ASN A 202 -9.61 -2.11 1.77
N SER A 203 -9.71 -1.84 3.07
CA SER A 203 -10.88 -1.18 3.62
C SER A 203 -10.53 -0.14 4.68
N ASN A 204 -11.12 1.05 4.56
CA ASN A 204 -11.04 2.10 5.58
C ASN A 204 -11.56 1.62 6.94
N LYS A 205 -12.52 0.69 6.95
CA LYS A 205 -13.02 0.08 8.18
C LYS A 205 -11.94 -0.70 8.95
N LEU A 206 -10.97 -1.31 8.25
CA LEU A 206 -9.84 -1.96 8.90
C LEU A 206 -8.88 -0.93 9.48
N LEU A 207 -8.58 0.12 8.71
CA LEU A 207 -7.78 1.25 9.18
C LEU A 207 -8.37 1.86 10.46
N ASP A 208 -9.66 2.19 10.45
CA ASP A 208 -10.38 2.74 11.60
C ASP A 208 -10.28 1.82 12.83
N GLN A 209 -10.37 0.50 12.65
CA GLN A 209 -10.22 -0.47 13.73
C GLN A 209 -8.81 -0.46 14.33
N PHE A 210 -7.77 -0.33 13.50
CA PHE A 210 -6.40 -0.24 14.01
C PHE A 210 -6.13 1.09 14.70
N VAL A 211 -6.58 2.21 14.13
CA VAL A 211 -6.47 3.53 14.75
C VAL A 211 -7.19 3.58 16.10
N GLU A 212 -8.42 3.06 16.19
CA GLU A 212 -9.15 2.96 17.45
C GLU A 212 -8.46 2.01 18.43
N GLY A 213 -7.96 0.87 17.93
CA GLY A 213 -7.16 -0.08 18.71
C GLY A 213 -5.93 0.57 19.34
N ASN A 214 -5.19 1.36 18.57
CA ASN A 214 -3.99 2.07 19.05
C ASN A 214 -4.35 3.05 20.16
N LYS A 215 -5.41 3.85 19.99
CA LYS A 215 -5.90 4.77 21.03
C LYS A 215 -6.31 4.04 22.32
N LEU A 216 -6.92 2.86 22.19
CA LEU A 216 -7.29 2.04 23.34
C LEU A 216 -6.05 1.49 24.05
N LEU A 217 -5.05 0.99 23.31
CA LEU A 217 -3.82 0.48 23.88
C LEU A 217 -2.96 1.59 24.51
N ASP A 218 -2.92 2.79 23.94
CA ASP A 218 -2.29 3.97 24.56
C ASP A 218 -2.93 4.28 25.91
N SER A 219 -4.28 4.22 25.98
CA SER A 219 -5.02 4.43 27.23
C SER A 219 -4.72 3.34 28.27
N VAL A 220 -4.57 2.09 27.82
CA VAL A 220 -4.18 0.95 28.68
C VAL A 220 -2.76 1.14 29.20
N GLN A 221 -1.82 1.51 28.34
CA GLN A 221 -0.42 1.74 28.69
C GLN A 221 -0.29 2.89 29.69
N LYS A 222 -1.06 3.97 29.51
CA LYS A 222 -1.11 5.07 30.48
C LYS A 222 -1.63 4.59 31.84
N GLY A 223 -2.76 3.87 31.89
CA GLY A 223 -3.31 3.35 33.14
C GLY A 223 -2.33 2.41 33.86
N LEU A 224 -1.61 1.58 33.10
CA LEU A 224 -0.54 0.74 33.63
C LEU A 224 0.61 1.56 34.23
N SER A 225 1.05 2.62 33.54
CA SER A 225 2.10 3.51 34.03
C SER A 225 1.70 4.21 35.33
N ASP A 226 0.49 4.77 35.39
CA ASP A 226 -0.04 5.46 36.58
C ASP A 226 -0.12 4.50 37.80
N TYR A 227 -0.48 3.24 37.55
CA TYR A 227 -0.48 2.19 38.57
C TYR A 227 0.92 1.87 39.08
N LEU A 228 1.90 1.70 38.18
CA LEU A 228 3.29 1.45 38.57
C LEU A 228 3.89 2.62 39.37
N GLU A 229 3.59 3.85 38.99
CA GLU A 229 3.98 5.04 39.77
C GLU A 229 3.37 5.05 41.16
N THR A 230 2.09 4.69 41.29
CA THR A 230 1.42 4.57 42.59
C THR A 230 2.12 3.53 43.48
N LYS A 231 2.55 2.40 42.91
CA LYS A 231 3.34 1.40 43.66
C LYS A 231 4.73 1.91 44.05
N ARG A 232 5.39 2.69 43.18
CA ARG A 232 6.68 3.33 43.51
C ARG A 232 6.56 4.32 44.66
N LEU A 233 5.51 5.13 44.69
CA LEU A 233 5.24 6.06 45.79
C LEU A 233 4.98 5.33 47.11
N ALA A 234 4.33 4.16 47.07
CA ALA A 234 4.09 3.35 48.24
C ALA A 234 5.36 2.67 48.80
N PHE A 235 6.35 2.38 47.95
CA PHE A 235 7.60 1.74 48.37
C PHE A 235 8.81 2.29 47.61
N SER A 236 9.56 3.18 48.26
CA SER A 236 10.62 3.98 47.63
C SER A 236 11.74 3.18 46.96
N ARG A 237 11.95 1.90 47.33
CA ARG A 237 12.94 1.05 46.65
C ARG A 237 12.52 0.66 45.22
N PHE A 238 11.23 0.72 44.89
CA PHE A 238 10.75 0.44 43.53
C PHE A 238 11.14 1.51 42.51
N PHE A 239 11.62 2.69 42.94
CA PHE A 239 12.20 3.69 42.02
C PHE A 239 13.51 3.22 41.38
N PHE A 240 14.19 2.23 41.96
CA PHE A 240 15.42 1.65 41.39
C PHE A 240 15.15 0.57 40.34
N LEU A 241 13.89 0.20 40.12
CA LEU A 241 13.48 -0.86 39.21
C LEU A 241 12.90 -0.28 37.91
N SER A 242 13.25 -0.90 36.79
CA SER A 242 12.55 -0.70 35.53
C SER A 242 11.08 -1.14 35.61
N ASN A 243 10.25 -0.69 34.65
CA ASN A 243 8.84 -1.08 34.61
C ASN A 243 8.68 -2.61 34.51
N ASP A 244 9.51 -3.27 33.70
CA ASP A 244 9.43 -4.71 33.48
C ASP A 244 9.84 -5.50 34.75
N GLU A 245 10.90 -5.08 35.45
CA GLU A 245 11.29 -5.68 36.73
C GLU A 245 10.22 -5.47 37.80
N LEU A 246 9.63 -4.28 37.85
CA LEU A 246 8.57 -3.98 38.80
C LEU A 246 7.32 -4.82 38.51
N LEU A 247 6.94 -4.98 37.25
CA LEU A 247 5.84 -5.83 36.83
C LEU A 247 6.10 -7.31 37.17
N GLN A 248 7.32 -7.81 36.95
CA GLN A 248 7.68 -9.17 37.36
C GLN A 248 7.51 -9.38 38.87
N ILE A 249 8.00 -8.45 39.70
CA ILE A 249 7.84 -8.55 41.16
C ILE A 249 6.37 -8.48 41.56
N LEU A 250 5.59 -7.56 40.98
CA LEU A 250 4.17 -7.40 41.30
C LEU A 250 3.34 -8.60 40.85
N SER A 251 3.71 -9.27 39.76
CA SER A 251 3.05 -10.49 39.28
C SER A 251 3.36 -11.74 40.12
N GLN A 252 4.41 -11.71 40.94
CA GLN A 252 4.83 -12.82 41.81
C GLN A 252 4.44 -12.61 43.28
N ALA A 253 4.08 -11.39 43.67
CA ALA A 253 3.72 -11.03 45.02
C ALA A 253 2.25 -11.41 45.30
N LYS A 254 2.05 -12.64 45.82
CA LYS A 254 0.80 -13.08 46.45
C LYS A 254 0.54 -12.38 47.78
#